data_AF-A0A067BN46-F1
#
_entry.id   AF-A0A067BN46-F1
#
_cell.length_a   1.000
_cell.length_b   1.000
_cell.length_c   1.000
_cell.angle_alpha   90.00
_cell.angle_beta   90.00
_cell.angle_gamma   90.00
#
_symmetry.space_group_name_H-M   'P 1'
#
loop_
_entity.id
_entity.type
_entity.pdbx_description
1 polymer ?
#
loop_
_entity_poly.entity_id
_entity_poly.type
_entity_poly.pdbx_seq_one_letter_code
_entity_poly.pdbx_strand_id
1 'polypeptide(L)'
;MLARLTLLLAALLGAQSADVRAQLGRHVHALELVRALPAPAKAAKILCWVNTYEKNHGRAASIKATWGRRCDKVVFMSNVYDPAIPTVRVVAPPTHLHLWQKHR
;
A
#
# COMPACT_ATOMS: atom_id res chain seq x y z
N MET A 1 40.39 18.26 -14.76
CA MET A 1 39.25 18.65 -13.89
C MET A 1 38.00 17.81 -14.11
N LEU A 2 37.55 17.60 -15.36
CA LEU A 2 36.34 16.79 -15.65
C LEU A 2 36.37 15.36 -15.10
N ALA A 3 37.51 14.65 -15.19
CA ALA A 3 37.63 13.27 -14.69
C ALA A 3 37.45 13.13 -13.17
N ARG A 4 37.79 14.16 -12.38
CA ARG A 4 37.55 14.16 -10.93
C ARG A 4 36.08 14.42 -10.60
N LEU A 5 35.42 15.25 -11.42
CA LEU A 5 34.00 15.57 -11.30
C LEU A 5 33.11 14.35 -11.64
N THR A 6 33.49 13.57 -12.65
CA THR A 6 32.78 12.33 -13.02
C THR A 6 32.95 11.23 -11.98
N LEU A 7 34.14 11.08 -11.38
CA LEU A 7 34.39 10.16 -10.27
C LEU A 7 33.58 10.52 -9.01
N LEU A 8 33.47 11.81 -8.69
CA LEU A 8 32.66 12.31 -7.57
C LEU A 8 31.14 12.10 -7.81
N LEU A 9 30.67 12.33 -9.04
CA LEU A 9 29.26 12.09 -9.40
C LEU A 9 28.92 10.60 -9.35
N ALA A 10 29.81 9.72 -9.84
CA ALA A 10 29.66 8.27 -9.74
C ALA A 10 29.69 7.77 -8.29
N ALA A 11 30.50 8.36 -7.41
CA ALA A 11 30.50 8.04 -5.99
C ALA A 11 29.22 8.48 -5.27
N LEU A 12 28.66 9.65 -5.63
CA LEU A 12 27.39 10.15 -5.09
C LEU A 12 26.16 9.37 -5.60
N LEU A 13 26.23 8.84 -6.83
CA LEU A 13 25.22 7.93 -7.40
C LEU A 13 25.37 6.49 -6.86
N GLY A 14 26.60 6.02 -6.66
CA GLY A 14 26.93 4.68 -6.17
C GLY A 14 26.73 4.49 -4.66
N ALA A 15 26.72 5.58 -3.88
CA ALA A 15 26.46 5.54 -2.43
C ALA A 15 24.99 5.27 -2.07
N GLN A 16 24.06 5.26 -3.04
CA GLN A 16 22.62 5.16 -2.77
C GLN A 16 22.05 3.74 -2.81
N SER A 17 22.84 2.73 -3.12
CA SER A 17 22.42 1.32 -2.99
C SER A 17 23.34 0.58 -2.03
N ALA A 18 23.29 0.93 -0.74
CA ALA A 18 23.59 -0.11 0.24
C ALA A 18 22.65 -1.30 -0.08
N ASP A 19 23.21 -2.51 -0.13
CA ASP A 19 22.43 -3.73 -0.38
C ASP A 19 21.21 -3.70 0.57
N VAL A 20 20.00 -3.65 0.00
CA VAL A 20 18.74 -3.58 0.76
C VAL A 20 18.70 -4.71 1.80
N ARG A 21 19.32 -5.86 1.51
CA ARG A 21 19.48 -6.96 2.47
C ARG A 21 20.34 -6.57 3.67
N ALA A 22 21.46 -5.89 3.46
CA ALA A 22 22.34 -5.42 4.52
C ALA A 22 21.66 -4.34 5.39
N GLN A 23 20.87 -3.45 4.79
CA GLN A 23 20.09 -2.45 5.53
C GLN A 23 18.96 -3.07 6.37
N LEU A 24 18.28 -4.10 5.83
CA LEU A 24 17.21 -4.79 6.53
C LEU A 24 17.72 -5.66 7.68
N GLY A 25 18.96 -6.16 7.59
CA GLY A 25 19.60 -6.98 8.62
C GLY A 25 18.70 -8.15 9.03
N ARG A 26 18.30 -8.19 10.30
CA ARG A 26 17.40 -9.21 10.86
C ARG A 26 15.97 -9.21 10.27
N HIS A 27 15.60 -8.20 9.49
CA HIS A 27 14.33 -8.12 8.77
C HIS A 27 14.42 -8.66 7.33
N VAL A 28 15.59 -9.19 6.91
CA VAL A 28 15.80 -9.72 5.55
C VAL A 28 14.81 -10.83 5.18
N HIS A 29 14.31 -11.59 6.16
CA HIS A 29 13.35 -12.66 5.92
C HIS A 29 12.07 -12.15 5.23
N ALA A 30 11.62 -10.94 5.54
CA ALA A 30 10.47 -10.34 4.86
C ALA A 30 10.74 -10.10 3.36
N LEU A 31 11.99 -9.82 2.98
CA LEU A 31 12.40 -9.63 1.60
C LEU A 31 12.48 -10.96 0.84
N GLU A 32 12.84 -12.06 1.51
CA GLU A 32 12.87 -13.40 0.92
C GLU A 32 11.47 -13.88 0.50
N LEU A 33 10.42 -13.39 1.18
CA LEU A 33 9.03 -13.67 0.84
C LEU A 33 8.54 -12.88 -0.39
N VAL A 34 9.31 -11.89 -0.87
CA VAL A 34 8.89 -11.00 -1.95
C VAL A 34 9.73 -11.27 -3.20
N ARG A 35 9.06 -11.70 -4.28
CA ARG A 35 9.67 -11.76 -5.61
C ARG A 35 9.27 -10.52 -6.40
N ALA A 36 10.23 -9.65 -6.71
CA ALA A 36 10.02 -8.57 -7.67
C ALA A 36 9.75 -9.17 -9.06
N LEU A 37 8.57 -8.90 -9.60
CA LEU A 37 8.25 -9.23 -10.98
C LEU A 37 8.84 -8.16 -11.92
N PRO A 38 9.21 -8.52 -13.16
CA PRO A 38 9.58 -7.52 -14.15
C PRO A 38 8.42 -6.54 -14.36
N ALA A 39 8.75 -5.30 -14.71
CA ALA A 39 7.75 -4.29 -14.99
C ALA A 39 6.79 -4.78 -16.10
N PRO A 40 5.46 -4.73 -15.88
CA PRO A 40 4.51 -5.18 -16.89
C PRO A 40 4.54 -4.25 -18.10
N ALA A 41 4.27 -4.78 -19.29
CA ALA A 41 4.21 -4.00 -20.53
C ALA A 41 3.18 -2.84 -20.48
N LYS A 42 2.17 -2.97 -19.60
CA LYS A 42 1.18 -1.94 -19.29
C LYS A 42 1.05 -1.79 -17.78
N ALA A 43 0.89 -0.55 -17.31
CA ALA A 43 0.60 -0.27 -15.91
C ALA A 43 -0.66 -1.02 -15.46
N ALA A 44 -0.53 -1.83 -14.40
CA ALA A 44 -1.65 -2.51 -13.78
C ALA A 44 -2.57 -1.48 -13.09
N LYS A 45 -3.88 -1.72 -13.13
CA LYS A 45 -4.86 -0.96 -12.36
C LYS A 45 -5.07 -1.62 -11.00
N ILE A 46 -4.97 -0.84 -9.93
CA ILE A 46 -5.05 -1.31 -8.54
C ILE A 46 -6.38 -0.88 -7.93
N LEU A 47 -7.20 -1.87 -7.58
CA LEU A 47 -8.37 -1.70 -6.73
C LEU A 47 -8.00 -2.05 -5.29
N CYS A 48 -8.16 -1.10 -4.37
CA CYS A 48 -8.00 -1.33 -2.94
C CYS A 48 -9.36 -1.53 -2.28
N TRP A 49 -9.59 -2.75 -1.81
CA TRP A 49 -10.81 -3.15 -1.11
C TRP A 49 -10.60 -3.07 0.40
N VAL A 50 -11.33 -2.20 1.09
CA VAL A 50 -11.18 -1.99 2.53
C VAL A 50 -12.48 -2.36 3.24
N ASN A 51 -12.47 -3.51 3.92
CA ASN A 51 -13.54 -3.86 4.85
C ASN A 51 -13.36 -3.09 6.15
N THR A 52 -14.38 -2.31 6.52
CA THR A 52 -14.42 -1.55 7.78
C THR A 52 -15.81 -1.65 8.42
N TYR A 53 -16.03 -0.96 9.54
CA TYR A 53 -17.32 -0.81 10.19
C TYR A 53 -17.33 0.53 10.93
N GLU A 54 -18.49 0.98 11.41
CA GLU A 54 -18.73 2.33 11.91
C GLU A 54 -17.67 2.82 12.93
N LYS A 55 -17.24 1.96 13.87
CA LYS A 55 -16.24 2.36 14.89
C LYS A 55 -14.83 2.53 14.35
N ASN A 56 -14.57 2.02 13.14
CA ASN A 56 -13.27 2.07 12.47
C ASN A 56 -13.17 3.15 11.39
N HIS A 57 -14.19 4.01 11.24
CA HIS A 57 -14.17 5.05 10.21
C HIS A 57 -12.98 6.03 10.34
N GLY A 58 -12.52 6.31 11.57
CA GLY A 58 -11.28 7.08 11.79
C GLY A 58 -10.04 6.41 11.19
N ARG A 59 -9.93 5.08 11.27
CA ARG A 59 -8.83 4.33 10.63
C ARG A 59 -8.97 4.33 9.11
N ALA A 60 -10.19 4.20 8.60
CA ALA A 60 -10.47 4.28 7.16
C ALA A 60 -10.14 5.66 6.58
N ALA A 61 -10.34 6.74 7.35
CA ALA A 61 -9.90 8.08 6.97
C ALA A 61 -8.37 8.16 6.83
N SER A 62 -7.61 7.60 7.78
CA SER A 62 -6.15 7.52 7.68
C SER A 62 -5.69 6.70 6.48
N ILE A 63 -6.38 5.60 6.14
CA ILE A 63 -6.11 4.81 4.93
C ILE A 63 -6.32 5.68 3.68
N LYS A 64 -7.46 6.37 3.57
CA LYS A 64 -7.78 7.27 2.46
C LYS A 64 -6.74 8.38 2.29
N ALA A 65 -6.22 8.93 3.38
CA ALA A 65 -5.23 10.00 3.37
C ALA A 65 -3.79 9.53 3.08
N THR A 66 -3.48 8.25 3.30
CA THR A 66 -2.12 7.71 3.18
C THR A 66 -1.98 6.75 1.99
N TRP A 67 -1.77 5.46 2.23
CA TRP A 67 -1.48 4.49 1.19
C TRP A 67 -2.64 4.27 0.22
N GLY A 68 -3.89 4.57 0.62
CA GLY A 68 -5.06 4.46 -0.26
C GLY A 68 -4.98 5.36 -1.50
N ARG A 69 -4.16 6.42 -1.45
CA ARG A 69 -3.87 7.31 -2.60
C ARG A 69 -3.07 6.64 -3.72
N ARG A 70 -2.45 5.48 -3.46
CA ARG A 70 -1.67 4.72 -4.45
C ARG A 70 -2.52 3.76 -5.27
N CYS A 71 -3.80 3.59 -4.90
CA CYS A 71 -4.75 2.75 -5.62
C CYS A 71 -5.45 3.60 -6.70
N ASP A 72 -5.74 3.03 -7.88
CA ASP A 72 -6.56 3.70 -8.88
C ASP A 72 -7.99 3.92 -8.38
N LYS A 73 -8.49 2.99 -7.58
CA LYS A 73 -9.75 3.12 -6.86
C LYS A 73 -9.60 2.51 -5.46
N VAL A 74 -10.14 3.20 -4.46
CA VAL A 74 -10.33 2.65 -3.12
C VAL A 74 -11.82 2.59 -2.81
N VAL A 75 -12.27 1.49 -2.23
CA VAL A 75 -13.67 1.28 -1.85
C VAL A 75 -13.72 0.83 -0.39
N PHE A 76 -14.55 1.50 0.40
CA PHE A 76 -14.75 1.21 1.82
C PHE A 76 -16.08 0.49 2.01
N MET A 77 -16.05 -0.80 2.38
CA MET A 77 -17.26 -1.55 2.72
C MET A 77 -17.56 -1.38 4.20
N SER A 78 -18.73 -0.82 4.53
CA SER A 78 -19.15 -0.61 5.93
C SER A 78 -20.62 -0.98 6.11
N ASN A 79 -21.05 -1.23 7.34
CA ASN A 79 -22.45 -1.47 7.69
C ASN A 79 -23.28 -0.18 7.76
N VAL A 80 -22.63 0.99 7.67
CA VAL A 80 -23.26 2.30 7.58
C VAL A 80 -22.68 3.11 6.42
N TYR A 81 -23.51 3.97 5.83
CA TYR A 81 -23.04 4.97 4.88
C TYR A 81 -22.34 6.12 5.62
N ASP A 82 -21.18 6.54 5.14
CA ASP A 82 -20.46 7.71 5.64
C ASP A 82 -19.89 8.52 4.46
N PRO A 83 -20.33 9.77 4.26
CA PRO A 83 -19.89 10.61 3.16
C PRO A 83 -18.44 11.11 3.30
N ALA A 84 -17.88 11.19 4.50
CA ALA A 84 -16.50 11.65 4.71
C ALA A 84 -15.46 10.64 4.17
N ILE A 85 -15.80 9.35 4.24
CA ILE A 85 -15.04 8.22 3.70
C ILE A 85 -15.93 7.35 2.81
N PRO A 86 -16.41 7.86 1.65
CA PRO A 86 -17.55 7.32 0.91
C PRO A 86 -17.67 5.80 0.98
N THR A 87 -18.47 5.32 1.93
CA THR A 87 -18.62 3.89 2.17
C THR A 87 -19.76 3.33 1.34
N VAL A 88 -19.63 2.09 0.91
CA VAL A 88 -20.77 1.31 0.44
C VAL A 88 -21.41 0.65 1.66
N ARG A 89 -22.69 0.92 1.88
CA ARG A 89 -23.45 0.31 2.96
C ARG A 89 -23.79 -1.15 2.61
N VAL A 90 -23.19 -2.08 3.34
CA VAL A 90 -23.47 -3.50 3.29
C VAL A 90 -24.43 -3.86 4.43
N VAL A 91 -25.53 -4.54 4.12
CA VAL A 91 -26.49 -5.00 5.13
C VAL A 91 -25.95 -6.29 5.77
N ALA A 92 -25.04 -6.13 6.72
CA ALA A 92 -24.41 -7.22 7.47
C ALA A 92 -24.07 -6.77 8.90
N PRO A 93 -24.14 -7.65 9.91
CA PRO A 93 -23.66 -7.35 11.25
C PRO A 93 -22.17 -6.96 11.25
N PRO A 94 -21.74 -5.97 12.05
CA PRO A 94 -20.33 -5.54 12.13
C PRO A 94 -19.50 -6.50 13.00
N THR A 95 -19.56 -7.80 12.73
CA THR A 95 -18.83 -8.83 13.48
C THR A 95 -17.89 -9.62 12.58
N HIS A 96 -16.85 -10.20 13.16
CA HIS A 96 -15.85 -10.97 12.42
C HIS A 96 -16.45 -12.21 11.72
N LEU A 97 -17.55 -12.75 12.26
CA LEU A 97 -18.27 -13.90 11.69
C LEU A 97 -18.98 -13.59 10.37
N HIS A 98 -19.21 -12.30 10.05
CA HIS A 98 -19.98 -11.87 8.88
C HIS A 98 -19.12 -11.12 7.85
N LEU A 99 -17.78 -11.13 7.99
CA LEU A 99 -16.90 -10.41 7.06
C LEU A 99 -17.05 -10.88 5.60
N TRP A 100 -17.37 -12.15 5.38
CA TRP A 100 -17.62 -12.72 4.06
C TRP A 100 -18.80 -12.05 3.34
N GLN A 101 -19.81 -11.56 4.06
CA GLN A 101 -20.97 -10.88 3.47
C GLN A 101 -20.61 -9.55 2.81
N LYS A 102 -19.46 -8.97 3.18
CA LYS A 102 -18.95 -7.74 2.57
C LYS A 102 -18.32 -7.97 1.20
N HIS A 103 -18.08 -9.20 0.78
CA HIS A 103 -17.46 -9.52 -0.52
C HIS A 103 -18.46 -10.02 -1.59
N ARG A 104 -19.75 -10.07 -1.25
CA ARG A 104 -20.81 -10.54 -2.13
C ARG A 104 -21.38 -9.38 -2.95
#